data_AF-A0A2E8DEM3-F1
#
_entry.id   AF-A0A2E8DEM3-F1
#
_cell.length_a   1.000
_cell.length_b   1.000
_cell.length_c   1.000
_cell.angle_alpha   90.00
_cell.angle_beta   90.00
_cell.angle_gamma   90.00
#
_symmetry.space_group_name_H-M   'P 1'
#
loop_
_entity.id
_entity.type
_entity.pdbx_description
1 polymer ?
#
loop_
_entity_poly.entity_id
_entity_poly.type
_entity_poly.pdbx_seq_one_letter_code
_entity_poly.pdbx_strand_id
1 'polypeptide(L)'
;MMRPHLKTPAAVAVLVLKLAVTLILLAAGTGPLVAVPAGIVVGTLVIWIASRRAAAMVLGSMGGRPALIGEFPRLHNVVEGLCHTHGIDKPDLWVVDSPSGNAAVVGDRRS
;
A
#
# COMPACT_ATOMS: atom_id res chain seq x y z
N MET A 1 4.94 -15.53 -14.00
CA MET A 1 6.19 -14.98 -14.59
C MET A 1 6.01 -13.47 -14.76
N MET A 2 6.34 -12.67 -13.73
CA MET A 2 6.18 -11.21 -13.74
C MET A 2 7.32 -10.57 -14.54
N ARG A 3 7.02 -10.02 -15.72
CA ARG A 3 7.96 -9.15 -16.45
C ARG A 3 7.95 -7.78 -15.76
N PRO A 4 9.08 -7.28 -15.23
CA PRO A 4 9.14 -5.92 -14.73
C PRO A 4 9.05 -4.98 -15.93
N HIS A 5 7.86 -4.45 -16.20
CA HIS A 5 7.71 -3.31 -17.10
C HIS A 5 8.32 -2.09 -16.40
N LEU A 6 9.55 -1.73 -16.77
CA LEU A 6 10.29 -0.54 -16.28
C LEU A 6 9.57 0.81 -16.52
N LYS A 7 8.37 0.80 -17.12
CA LYS A 7 7.53 1.98 -17.38
C LYS A 7 6.53 2.27 -16.25
N THR A 8 6.70 1.70 -15.06
CA THR A 8 5.82 1.99 -13.92
C THR A 8 6.49 3.01 -12.99
N PRO A 9 5.79 4.07 -12.55
CA PRO A 9 6.34 5.06 -11.61
C PRO A 9 6.87 4.42 -10.32
N ALA A 10 6.30 3.26 -9.94
CA ALA A 10 6.77 2.44 -8.84
C ALA A 10 8.22 1.94 -9.02
N ALA A 11 8.64 1.55 -10.23
CA ALA A 11 9.99 1.07 -10.49
C ALA A 11 11.03 2.19 -10.30
N VAL A 12 10.69 3.42 -10.73
CA VAL A 12 11.53 4.60 -10.53
C VAL A 12 11.66 4.92 -9.04
N ALA A 13 10.55 4.92 -8.30
CA ALA A 13 10.56 5.16 -6.85
C ALA A 13 11.44 4.15 -6.10
N VAL A 14 11.37 2.86 -6.48
CA VAL A 14 12.22 1.80 -5.91
C VAL A 14 13.70 2.07 -6.17
N LEU A 15 14.05 2.42 -7.41
CA LEU A 15 15.43 2.68 -7.78
C LEU A 15 15.99 3.89 -7.03
N VAL A 16 15.22 4.99 -6.98
CA VAL A 16 15.58 6.21 -6.25
C VAL A 16 15.79 5.92 -4.77
N LEU A 17 14.88 5.17 -4.14
CA LEU A 17 15.00 4.83 -2.72
C LEU A 17 16.24 3.97 -2.43
N LYS A 18 16.48 2.93 -3.24
CA LYS A 18 17.68 2.08 -3.10
C LYS A 18 18.97 2.90 -3.24
N LEU A 19 19.02 3.79 -4.24
CA LEU A 19 20.16 4.65 -4.47
C LEU A 19 20.38 5.61 -3.29
N ALA A 20 19.31 6.26 -2.81
CA ALA A 20 19.36 7.19 -1.68
C ALA A 20 19.89 6.51 -0.42
N VAL A 21 19.37 5.33 -0.04
CA VAL A 21 19.84 4.60 1.15
C VAL A 21 21.31 4.19 0.99
N THR A 22 21.72 3.73 -0.19
CA THR A 22 23.11 3.33 -0.45
C THR A 22 24.06 4.53 -0.33
N LEU A 23 23.69 5.69 -0.88
CA LEU A 23 24.48 6.93 -0.80
C LEU A 23 24.59 7.45 0.63
N ILE A 24 23.49 7.39 1.40
CA ILE A 24 23.49 7.78 2.82
C ILE A 24 24.46 6.89 3.62
N LEU A 25 24.43 5.57 3.40
CA LEU A 25 25.32 4.63 4.06
C LEU A 25 26.79 4.87 3.69
N LEU A 26 27.09 5.12 2.42
CA LEU A 26 28.44 5.46 1.96
C LEU A 26 28.92 6.78 2.59
N ALA A 27 28.07 7.81 2.63
CA ALA A 27 28.39 9.10 3.25
C ALA A 27 28.62 9.00 4.77
N ALA A 28 27.97 8.04 5.43
CA ALA A 28 28.19 7.70 6.84
C ALA A 28 29.50 6.90 7.10
N GLY A 29 30.31 6.66 6.06
CA GLY A 29 31.59 5.96 6.18
C GLY A 29 31.49 4.45 6.17
N THR A 30 30.32 3.87 5.86
CA THR A 30 30.21 2.41 5.70
C THR A 30 30.87 1.98 4.39
N GLY A 31 31.64 0.88 4.45
CA GLY A 31 32.32 0.35 3.27
C GLY A 31 31.32 -0.08 2.17
N PRO A 32 31.69 0.02 0.88
CA PRO A 32 30.80 -0.32 -0.24
C PRO A 32 30.24 -1.75 -0.18
N LEU A 33 31.03 -2.69 0.38
CA LEU A 33 30.64 -4.10 0.56
C LEU A 33 29.41 -4.26 1.48
N VAL A 34 29.18 -3.32 2.39
CA VAL A 34 28.03 -3.34 3.32
C VAL A 34 26.93 -2.39 2.82
N ALA A 35 27.30 -1.22 2.32
CA ALA A 35 26.34 -0.19 1.91
C ALA A 35 25.41 -0.66 0.77
N VAL A 36 25.96 -1.35 -0.24
CA VAL A 36 25.20 -1.81 -1.41
C VAL A 36 24.16 -2.88 -1.05
N PRO A 37 24.50 -4.01 -0.40
CA PRO A 37 23.49 -5.00 -0.03
C PRO A 37 22.47 -4.43 0.96
N ALA A 38 22.90 -3.59 1.91
CA ALA A 38 21.99 -2.93 2.84
C ALA A 38 20.98 -2.02 2.11
N GLY A 39 21.44 -1.19 1.17
CA GLY A 39 20.55 -0.33 0.38
C GLY A 39 19.54 -1.11 -0.47
N ILE A 40 19.96 -2.26 -1.02
CA ILE A 40 19.05 -3.15 -1.75
C ILE A 40 17.99 -3.72 -0.81
N VAL A 41 18.40 -4.29 0.33
CA VAL A 41 17.50 -4.94 1.30
C VAL A 41 16.52 -3.94 1.91
N VAL A 42 17.01 -2.77 2.33
CA VAL A 42 16.15 -1.72 2.90
C VAL A 42 15.19 -1.19 1.85
N GLY A 43 15.68 -0.89 0.64
CA GLY A 43 14.82 -0.38 -0.43
C GLY A 43 13.73 -1.38 -0.86
N THR A 44 14.03 -2.68 -0.92
CA THR A 44 13.01 -3.71 -1.19
C THR A 44 12.03 -3.88 -0.02
N LEU A 45 12.50 -3.82 1.22
CA LEU A 45 11.64 -3.93 2.39
C LEU A 45 10.65 -2.76 2.47
N VAL A 46 11.13 -1.53 2.30
CA VAL A 46 10.29 -0.34 2.37
C VAL A 46 9.21 -0.37 1.29
N ILE A 47 9.53 -0.70 0.04
CA ILE A 47 8.50 -0.78 -1.01
C ILE A 47 7.51 -1.93 -0.77
N TRP A 48 7.98 -3.06 -0.22
CA TRP A 48 7.11 -4.18 0.12
C TRP A 48 6.11 -3.81 1.22
N ILE A 49 6.54 -3.05 2.23
CA ILE A 49 5.65 -2.53 3.27
C ILE A 49 4.71 -1.46 2.69
N ALA A 50 5.26 -0.52 1.92
CA ALA A 50 4.50 0.59 1.34
C ALA A 50 3.42 0.09 0.39
N SER A 51 3.72 -0.87 -0.48
CA SER A 51 2.73 -1.47 -1.38
C SER A 51 1.56 -2.12 -0.63
N ARG A 52 1.82 -2.78 0.50
CA ARG A 52 0.76 -3.37 1.35
C ARG A 52 -0.07 -2.35 2.11
N ARG A 53 0.48 -1.16 2.36
CA ARG A 53 -0.17 -0.12 3.18
C ARG A 53 -0.66 1.07 2.36
N ALA A 54 -0.38 1.11 1.06
CA ALA A 54 -0.69 2.25 0.20
C ALA A 54 -2.19 2.58 0.22
N ALA A 55 -3.05 1.58 0.04
CA ALA A 55 -4.50 1.77 0.09
C ALA A 55 -4.96 2.34 1.44
N ALA A 56 -4.48 1.76 2.56
CA ALA A 56 -4.80 2.24 3.89
C ALA A 56 -4.27 3.66 4.17
N MET A 57 -3.08 4.01 3.66
CA MET A 57 -2.54 5.37 3.78
C MET A 57 -3.37 6.39 3.00
N VAL A 58 -3.81 6.05 1.78
CA VAL A 58 -4.68 6.91 0.97
C VAL A 58 -6.02 7.10 1.68
N LEU A 59 -6.64 6.01 2.16
CA LEU A 59 -7.90 6.07 2.89
C LEU A 59 -7.79 6.88 4.19
N GLY A 60 -6.71 6.69 4.95
CA GLY A 60 -6.42 7.47 6.15
C GLY A 60 -6.20 8.96 5.84
N SER A 61 -5.56 9.30 4.72
CA SER A 61 -5.36 10.70 4.31
C SER A 61 -6.66 11.43 3.94
N MET A 62 -7.71 10.68 3.59
CA MET A 62 -9.05 11.22 3.35
C MET A 62 -9.87 11.35 4.65
N GLY A 63 -9.26 11.13 5.81
CA GLY A 63 -9.97 11.11 7.10
C GLY A 63 -10.76 9.82 7.34
N GLY A 64 -10.49 8.77 6.58
CA GLY A 64 -11.14 7.48 6.77
C GLY A 64 -10.65 6.78 8.03
N ARG A 65 -11.55 6.08 8.70
CA ARG A 65 -11.25 5.11 9.76
C ARG A 65 -11.74 3.71 9.34
N PRO A 66 -11.07 2.63 9.77
CA PRO A 66 -11.52 1.28 9.48
C PRO A 66 -12.92 1.05 10.05
N ALA A 67 -13.82 0.50 9.23
CA ALA A 67 -15.15 0.11 9.66
C ALA A 67 -15.03 -1.20 10.44
N LEU A 68 -15.26 -1.13 11.75
CA LEU A 68 -15.26 -2.33 12.60
C LEU A 68 -16.59 -3.07 12.47
N ILE A 69 -16.54 -4.40 12.37
CA ILE A 69 -17.73 -5.27 12.22
C ILE A 69 -18.76 -5.02 13.33
N GLY A 70 -18.30 -4.73 14.55
CA GLY A 70 -19.18 -4.42 15.69
C GLY A 70 -19.89 -3.07 15.61
N GLU A 71 -19.31 -2.08 14.93
CA GLU A 71 -19.88 -0.73 14.80
C GLU A 71 -20.80 -0.63 13.57
N PHE A 72 -20.42 -1.30 12.47
CA PHE A 72 -21.14 -1.23 11.19
C PHE A 72 -21.53 -2.61 10.62
N PRO A 73 -22.25 -3.47 11.36
CA PRO A 73 -22.55 -4.84 10.93
C PRO A 73 -23.37 -4.89 9.63
N ARG A 74 -24.31 -3.96 9.46
CA ARG A 74 -25.16 -3.89 8.25
C ARG A 74 -24.34 -3.57 7.00
N LEU A 75 -23.34 -2.69 7.12
CA LEU A 75 -22.45 -2.34 6.01
C LEU A 75 -21.66 -3.58 5.55
N HIS A 76 -21.06 -4.31 6.51
CA HIS A 76 -20.32 -5.53 6.19
C HIS A 76 -21.19 -6.60 5.54
N ASN A 77 -22.41 -6.84 6.04
CA ASN A 77 -23.31 -7.85 5.49
C ASN A 77 -23.74 -7.53 4.05
N VAL A 78 -24.02 -6.26 3.76
CA VAL A 78 -24.41 -5.83 2.41
C VAL A 78 -23.25 -6.00 1.44
N VAL A 79 -22.06 -5.52 1.78
CA VAL A 79 -20.89 -5.66 0.90
C VAL A 79 -20.52 -7.13 0.72
N GLU A 80 -20.57 -7.93 1.78
CA GLU A 80 -20.26 -9.36 1.70
C GLU A 80 -21.25 -10.12 0.82
N GLY A 81 -22.55 -9.84 0.91
CA GLY A 81 -23.56 -10.42 0.01
C GLY A 81 -23.33 -10.03 -1.46
N LEU A 82 -22.97 -8.77 -1.73
CA LEU A 82 -22.63 -8.30 -3.07
C LEU A 82 -21.38 -9.01 -3.61
N CYS A 83 -20.31 -9.05 -2.80
CA CYS A 83 -19.06 -9.70 -3.16
C CYS A 83 -19.24 -11.20 -3.44
N HIS A 84 -20.01 -11.89 -2.59
CA HIS A 84 -20.32 -13.30 -2.74
C HIS A 84 -21.07 -13.60 -4.05
N THR A 85 -22.04 -12.75 -4.40
CA THR A 85 -22.83 -12.92 -5.65
C THR A 85 -21.97 -12.73 -6.90
N HIS A 86 -20.95 -11.88 -6.83
CA HIS A 86 -20.06 -11.57 -7.95
C HIS A 86 -18.75 -12.36 -7.94
N GLY A 87 -18.53 -13.25 -6.96
CA GLY A 87 -17.32 -14.06 -6.86
C GLY A 87 -16.04 -13.27 -6.62
N ILE A 88 -16.16 -12.09 -5.98
CA ILE A 88 -15.02 -11.24 -5.62
C ILE A 88 -14.73 -11.34 -4.12
N ASP A 89 -13.47 -11.21 -3.75
CA ASP A 89 -13.07 -11.17 -2.35
C ASP A 89 -13.63 -9.90 -1.66
N LYS A 90 -14.00 -10.05 -0.39
CA LYS A 90 -14.50 -8.94 0.41
C LYS A 90 -13.38 -7.91 0.64
N PRO A 91 -13.56 -6.64 0.24
CA PRO A 91 -12.56 -5.60 0.47
C PRO A 91 -12.56 -5.13 1.93
N ASP A 92 -11.46 -4.51 2.34
CA ASP A 92 -11.40 -3.76 3.60
C ASP A 92 -12.32 -2.54 3.54
N LEU A 93 -13.15 -2.37 4.58
CA LEU A 93 -14.13 -1.29 4.62
C LEU A 93 -13.65 -0.14 5.51
N TRP A 94 -13.84 1.08 5.03
CA TRP A 94 -13.48 2.32 5.72
C TRP A 94 -14.66 3.28 5.69
N VAL A 95 -14.84 4.05 6.76
CA VAL A 95 -15.89 5.07 6.90
C VAL A 95 -15.22 6.43 7.07
N VAL A 96 -15.77 7.44 6.40
CA VAL A 96 -15.38 8.85 6.53
C VAL A 96 -16.60 9.61 7.02
N ASP A 97 -16.44 10.39 8.08
CA ASP A 97 -17.50 11.27 8.56
C ASP A 97 -17.61 12.50 7.65
N SER A 98 -18.68 12.56 6.86
CA SER A 98 -18.93 13.62 5.89
C SER A 98 -20.42 14.01 5.91
N PRO A 99 -20.75 15.30 5.76
CA PRO A 99 -22.14 15.75 5.64
C PRO A 99 -22.81 15.31 4.31
N SER A 100 -22.02 14.77 3.36
CA SER A 100 -22.48 14.27 2.06
C SER A 100 -22.33 12.75 1.95
N GLY A 101 -23.30 12.09 1.31
CA GLY A 101 -23.27 10.65 1.05
C GLY A 101 -22.43 10.31 -0.17
N ASN A 102 -21.16 9.95 0.06
CA ASN A 102 -20.21 9.56 -0.98
C ASN A 102 -19.64 8.16 -0.70
N ALA A 103 -19.19 7.49 -1.77
CA ALA A 103 -18.45 6.24 -1.70
C ALA A 103 -17.29 6.30 -2.70
N ALA A 104 -16.13 5.78 -2.30
CA ALA A 104 -14.95 5.68 -3.14
C ALA A 104 -14.31 4.30 -2.96
N VAL A 105 -13.63 3.83 -4.00
CA VAL A 105 -12.92 2.55 -3.99
C VAL A 105 -11.46 2.82 -4.33
N VAL A 106 -10.56 2.27 -3.52
CA VAL A 106 -9.11 2.29 -3.76
C VAL A 106 -8.69 0.87 -4.09
N GLY A 107 -8.25 0.65 -5.33
CA GLY A 107 -7.70 -0.63 -5.74
C GLY A 107 -6.30 -0.83 -5.16
N ASP A 108 -6.05 -2.02 -4.63
CA ASP A 108 -4.69 -2.49 -4.33
C ASP A 108 -4.28 -3.53 -5.37
N ARG A 109 -2.99 -3.76 -5.54
CA ARG A 109 -2.44 -4.76 -6.46
C ARG A 109 -2.88 -6.21 -6.12
N ARG A 110 -3.57 -6.42 -4.99
CA ARG A 110 -4.12 -7.71 -4.53
C ARG A 110 -5.59 -7.92 -4.86
N SER A 111 -6.34 -6.85 -5.21
CA SER A 111 -7.77 -6.90 -5.53
C SER A 111 -8.03 -7.03 -7.02
#